data_AF-A0A7S0XSN7-F1
#
_entry.id   AF-A0A7S0XSN7-F1
#
_cell.length_a   1.000
_cell.length_b   1.000
_cell.length_c   1.000
_cell.angle_alpha   90.00
_cell.angle_beta   90.00
_cell.angle_gamma   90.00
#
_symmetry.space_group_name_H-M   'P 1'
#
loop_
_entity.id
_entity.type
_entity.pdbx_description
1 polymer ?
#
loop_
_entity_poly.entity_id
_entity_poly.type
_entity_poly.pdbx_seq_one_letter_code
_entity_poly.pdbx_strand_id
1 'polypeptide(L)'
;LDGLCEELAKLSGSNRTGPRPPSYNNLLVEFGELLRMLGNKKTVVLFLDGLDQLPSTDHALRLSWLPTVLPDNVYVVGTSVSAVEPSALQRYPKQNLPHLASASSGDHKTLVDFWLENYKQGLQDAQKQELVKQVAAMGAPAPGARSHLRMCFDEATNGIASYAAPERLTEITMKPGVMVFEVLGLVLASKGGLTEHELHKLLDLEKSCEETHALPYLRFHRGLQRLWPYLTSRERDARTVLSLKHDSYKSIILSLPEFQANLQEWNTRLARFFEAQPNKFESEGGVVTINLRKLRYLVYYQLEAGLWGDVGKVLCSIENIQAMCEAGMSVELQRMFTSAIRGIPPDFAPEEGSGLEGVKTFYRFFLRTVQALSHHSRMIEQPGIVVQMGANEPLHTDPERQAHQILAADGDARVWMHALNKAGSVSPLYATLLGSQTTIRTSHISFDGALIATGSDGGTVQIWDAETGESVTALEGHTGQVNDVKFMTSSSDAGPKLIVSCSSDGTAKVWDEPNAHCIMTYTGHSANVL
;
A
#
# COMPACT_ATOMS: atom_id res chain seq x y z
N LEU A 1 1.21 -6.77 -8.24
CA LEU A 1 0.74 -7.22 -9.57
C LEU A 1 1.91 -7.43 -10.54
N ASP A 2 2.79 -6.43 -10.76
CA ASP A 2 3.95 -6.58 -11.65
C ASP A 2 4.83 -7.81 -11.33
N GLY A 3 5.21 -7.98 -10.06
CA GLY A 3 5.93 -9.18 -9.60
C GLY A 3 5.13 -10.49 -9.77
N LEU A 4 3.79 -10.44 -9.69
CA LEU A 4 2.96 -11.62 -10.00
C LEU A 4 3.00 -11.95 -11.49
N CYS A 5 2.98 -10.95 -12.37
CA CYS A 5 3.17 -11.16 -13.81
C CYS A 5 4.54 -11.78 -14.09
N GLU A 6 5.60 -11.34 -13.42
CA GLU A 6 6.93 -11.94 -13.53
C GLU A 6 6.93 -13.41 -13.11
N GLU A 7 6.34 -13.75 -11.97
CA GLU A 7 6.25 -15.13 -11.49
C GLU A 7 5.38 -16.01 -12.42
N LEU A 8 4.23 -15.51 -12.89
CA LEU A 8 3.38 -16.22 -13.84
C LEU A 8 4.09 -16.44 -15.18
N ALA A 9 4.84 -15.45 -15.67
CA ALA A 9 5.63 -15.57 -16.88
C ALA A 9 6.70 -16.66 -16.75
N LYS A 10 7.44 -16.70 -15.63
CA LYS A 10 8.41 -17.76 -15.34
C LYS A 10 7.75 -19.13 -15.32
N LEU A 11 6.61 -19.27 -14.64
CA LEU A 11 5.86 -20.53 -14.56
C LEU A 11 5.29 -21.00 -15.90
N SER A 12 5.00 -20.06 -16.81
CA SER A 12 4.50 -20.36 -18.15
C SER A 12 5.61 -20.74 -19.16
N GLY A 13 6.88 -20.59 -18.76
CA GLY A 13 8.06 -20.82 -19.58
C GLY A 13 8.45 -19.65 -20.48
N SER A 14 7.90 -18.46 -20.21
CA SER A 14 8.21 -17.22 -20.93
C SER A 14 9.10 -16.31 -20.08
N ASN A 15 10.14 -15.74 -20.67
CA ASN A 15 10.85 -14.64 -20.02
C ASN A 15 10.17 -13.34 -20.38
N ARG A 16 9.73 -12.58 -19.39
CA ARG A 16 9.14 -11.25 -19.55
C ARG A 16 10.23 -10.24 -19.90
N THR A 17 10.71 -10.27 -21.14
CA THR A 17 11.81 -9.43 -21.63
C THR A 17 11.35 -8.11 -22.24
N GLY A 18 10.04 -7.97 -22.49
CA GLY A 18 9.43 -6.76 -23.06
C GLY A 18 9.38 -5.56 -22.10
N PRO A 19 9.09 -4.35 -22.62
CA PRO A 19 8.87 -3.17 -21.79
C PRO A 19 7.73 -3.41 -20.80
N ARG A 20 7.85 -2.91 -19.57
CA ARG A 20 6.78 -3.00 -18.58
C ARG A 20 5.54 -2.28 -19.12
N PRO A 21 4.32 -2.76 -18.85
CA PRO A 21 3.11 -2.07 -19.21
C PRO A 21 3.14 -0.62 -18.69
N PRO A 22 2.75 0.37 -19.52
CA PRO A 22 2.82 1.78 -19.15
C PRO A 22 1.94 2.23 -17.99
N SER A 23 0.87 1.48 -17.76
CA SER A 23 -0.19 1.86 -16.87
C SER A 23 -0.62 0.62 -16.08
N TYR A 24 -1.22 0.86 -14.92
CA TYR A 24 -1.82 -0.19 -14.13
C TYR A 24 -2.83 -1.01 -14.94
N ASN A 25 -3.64 -0.38 -15.79
CA ASN A 25 -4.63 -1.04 -16.62
C ASN A 25 -3.99 -1.94 -17.69
N ASN A 26 -2.90 -1.51 -18.32
CA ASN A 26 -2.17 -2.37 -19.25
C ASN A 26 -1.55 -3.58 -18.52
N LEU A 27 -1.17 -3.39 -17.26
CA LEU A 27 -0.63 -4.44 -16.41
C LEU A 27 -1.71 -5.46 -16.01
N LEU A 28 -2.95 -5.02 -15.80
CA LEU A 28 -4.11 -5.90 -15.62
C LEU A 28 -4.38 -6.77 -16.84
N VAL A 29 -4.30 -6.20 -18.04
CA VAL A 29 -4.49 -6.95 -19.29
C VAL A 29 -3.42 -8.04 -19.42
N GLU A 30 -2.14 -7.67 -19.26
CA GLU A 30 -1.04 -8.64 -19.30
C GLU A 30 -1.21 -9.75 -18.24
N PHE A 31 -1.59 -9.37 -17.02
CA PHE A 31 -1.85 -10.32 -15.94
C PHE A 31 -2.96 -11.32 -16.30
N GLY A 32 -4.07 -10.84 -16.87
CA GLY A 32 -5.19 -11.68 -17.33
C GLY A 32 -4.78 -12.63 -18.45
N GLU A 33 -3.99 -12.17 -19.42
CA GLU A 33 -3.47 -13.01 -20.50
C GLU A 33 -2.53 -14.11 -19.99
N LEU A 34 -1.62 -13.76 -19.08
CA LEU A 34 -0.71 -14.72 -18.44
C LEU A 34 -1.47 -15.76 -17.61
N LEU A 35 -2.48 -15.33 -16.84
CA LEU A 35 -3.36 -16.24 -16.10
C LEU A 35 -4.08 -17.21 -17.03
N ARG A 36 -4.65 -16.71 -18.14
CA ARG A 36 -5.33 -17.57 -19.13
C ARG A 36 -4.38 -18.56 -19.78
N MET A 37 -3.19 -18.11 -20.16
CA MET A 37 -2.12 -18.96 -20.71
C MET A 37 -1.71 -20.07 -19.75
N LEU A 38 -1.59 -19.76 -18.45
CA LEU A 38 -1.25 -20.73 -17.42
C LEU A 38 -2.40 -21.69 -17.13
N GLY A 39 -3.63 -21.17 -16.98
CA GLY A 39 -4.86 -21.94 -16.72
C GLY A 39 -5.17 -22.98 -17.80
N ASN A 40 -4.83 -22.68 -19.06
CA ASN A 40 -4.93 -23.62 -20.17
C ASN A 40 -3.97 -24.83 -20.05
N LYS A 41 -2.89 -24.69 -19.27
CA LYS A 41 -1.86 -25.73 -19.11
C LYS A 41 -1.91 -26.42 -17.75
N LYS A 42 -2.31 -25.72 -16.70
CA LYS A 42 -2.23 -26.15 -15.30
C LYS A 42 -3.38 -25.56 -14.49
N THR A 43 -3.77 -26.24 -13.41
CA THR A 43 -4.61 -25.66 -12.38
C THR A 43 -3.84 -24.58 -11.61
N VAL A 44 -4.45 -23.40 -11.46
CA VAL A 44 -3.88 -22.26 -10.74
C VAL A 44 -4.77 -21.93 -9.56
N VAL A 45 -4.20 -21.84 -8.36
CA VAL A 45 -4.93 -21.42 -7.16
C VAL A 45 -4.27 -20.16 -6.61
N LEU A 46 -5.04 -19.08 -6.55
CA LEU A 46 -4.61 -17.80 -5.99
C LEU A 46 -5.11 -17.71 -4.54
N PHE A 47 -4.19 -17.68 -3.59
CA PHE A 47 -4.50 -17.47 -2.18
C PHE A 47 -4.40 -15.97 -1.85
N LEU A 48 -5.52 -15.40 -1.40
CA LEU A 48 -5.64 -14.01 -0.99
C LEU A 48 -5.86 -13.97 0.52
N ASP A 49 -4.79 -13.68 1.26
CA ASP A 49 -4.84 -13.68 2.72
C ASP A 49 -5.21 -12.30 3.27
N GLY A 50 -6.21 -12.25 4.16
CA GLY A 50 -6.59 -11.04 4.90
C GLY A 50 -7.19 -9.93 4.04
N LEU A 51 -8.14 -10.26 3.17
CA LEU A 51 -8.71 -9.28 2.21
C LEU A 51 -9.24 -8.01 2.90
N ASP A 52 -9.91 -8.14 4.03
CA ASP A 52 -10.51 -7.06 4.80
C ASP A 52 -9.54 -6.31 5.73
N GLN A 53 -8.25 -6.66 5.71
CA GLN A 53 -7.21 -5.93 6.43
C GLN A 53 -6.64 -4.74 5.63
N LEU A 54 -7.01 -4.64 4.35
CA LEU A 54 -6.68 -3.52 3.50
C LEU A 54 -7.61 -2.33 3.79
N PRO A 55 -7.13 -1.08 3.76
CA PRO A 55 -7.98 0.09 3.92
C PRO A 55 -9.04 0.14 2.80
N SER A 56 -10.19 0.73 3.08
CA SER A 56 -11.32 0.83 2.13
C SER A 56 -10.98 1.56 0.82
N THR A 57 -9.91 2.35 0.84
CA THR A 57 -9.35 3.07 -0.31
C THR A 57 -8.41 2.22 -1.15
N ASP A 58 -7.99 1.04 -0.70
CA ASP A 58 -7.09 0.16 -1.44
C ASP A 58 -7.87 -0.64 -2.49
N HIS A 59 -7.53 -0.44 -3.76
CA HIS A 59 -8.17 -1.15 -4.88
C HIS A 59 -7.99 -2.68 -4.79
N ALA A 60 -6.97 -3.17 -4.08
CA ALA A 60 -6.77 -4.61 -3.90
C ALA A 60 -7.88 -5.27 -3.09
N LEU A 61 -8.52 -4.54 -2.15
CA LEU A 61 -9.70 -5.00 -1.39
C LEU A 61 -10.87 -5.35 -2.32
N ARG A 62 -11.02 -4.58 -3.40
CA ARG A 62 -12.13 -4.71 -4.36
C ARG A 62 -11.94 -5.82 -5.39
N LEU A 63 -10.78 -6.48 -5.39
CA LEU A 63 -10.39 -7.49 -6.39
C LEU A 63 -10.54 -7.01 -7.84
N SER A 64 -10.54 -5.69 -8.05
CA SER A 64 -10.63 -5.07 -9.38
C SER A 64 -9.44 -5.45 -10.26
N TRP A 65 -8.36 -5.92 -9.64
CA TRP A 65 -7.16 -6.38 -10.31
C TRP A 65 -7.24 -7.81 -10.87
N LEU A 66 -8.26 -8.57 -10.47
CA LEU A 66 -8.56 -9.87 -11.05
C LEU A 66 -9.54 -9.73 -12.22
N PRO A 67 -9.42 -10.58 -13.26
CA PRO A 67 -10.38 -10.62 -14.35
C PRO A 67 -11.81 -10.88 -13.85
N THR A 68 -12.82 -10.22 -14.43
CA THR A 68 -14.26 -10.46 -14.16
C THR A 68 -14.65 -11.92 -14.19
N VAL A 69 -14.16 -12.60 -15.22
CA VAL A 69 -14.38 -14.01 -15.46
C VAL A 69 -13.01 -14.66 -15.33
N LEU A 70 -12.85 -15.49 -14.30
CA LEU A 70 -11.64 -16.28 -14.14
C LEU A 70 -11.53 -17.26 -15.31
N PRO A 71 -10.33 -17.43 -15.90
CA PRO A 71 -10.11 -18.47 -16.89
C PRO A 71 -10.41 -19.86 -16.32
N ASP A 72 -10.72 -20.81 -17.20
CA ASP A 72 -10.90 -22.20 -16.82
C ASP A 72 -9.66 -22.72 -16.06
N ASN A 73 -9.88 -23.53 -15.02
CA ASN A 73 -8.86 -24.05 -14.10
C ASN A 73 -8.14 -23.01 -13.22
N VAL A 74 -8.63 -21.76 -13.16
CA VAL A 74 -8.14 -20.75 -12.22
C VAL A 74 -9.12 -20.60 -11.05
N TYR A 75 -8.62 -20.81 -9.84
CA TYR A 75 -9.40 -20.73 -8.61
C TYR A 75 -8.84 -19.63 -7.70
N VAL A 76 -9.72 -18.92 -7.00
CA VAL A 76 -9.36 -17.92 -6.00
C VAL A 76 -9.85 -18.40 -4.64
N VAL A 77 -8.97 -18.39 -3.65
CA VAL A 77 -9.27 -18.69 -2.25
C VAL A 77 -8.92 -17.46 -1.44
N GLY A 78 -9.95 -16.77 -0.94
CA GLY A 78 -9.79 -15.60 -0.08
C GLY A 78 -10.04 -15.91 1.39
N THR A 79 -9.28 -15.29 2.28
CA THR A 79 -9.57 -15.26 3.72
C THR A 79 -9.99 -13.84 4.13
N SER A 80 -10.89 -13.75 5.09
CA SER A 80 -11.41 -12.48 5.66
C SER A 80 -11.56 -12.64 7.16
N VAL A 81 -11.26 -11.58 7.91
CA VAL A 81 -11.36 -11.51 9.37
C VAL A 81 -12.81 -11.28 9.81
N SER A 82 -13.56 -10.50 9.04
CA SER A 82 -14.96 -10.20 9.22
C SER A 82 -15.84 -11.37 8.79
N ALA A 83 -16.91 -11.62 9.56
CA ALA A 83 -17.97 -12.56 9.20
C ALA A 83 -18.81 -12.07 8.00
N VAL A 84 -18.75 -10.76 7.70
CA VAL A 84 -19.34 -10.19 6.50
C VAL A 84 -18.40 -10.49 5.34
N GLU A 85 -18.91 -11.24 4.37
CA GLU A 85 -18.17 -11.56 3.15
C GLU A 85 -17.76 -10.25 2.44
N PRO A 86 -16.48 -10.09 2.06
CA PRO A 86 -16.06 -8.97 1.23
C PRO A 86 -16.91 -8.96 -0.05
N SER A 87 -17.64 -7.87 -0.29
CA SER A 87 -18.50 -7.71 -1.48
C SER A 87 -17.75 -8.02 -2.78
N ALA A 88 -16.45 -7.76 -2.80
CA ALA A 88 -15.53 -8.11 -3.89
C ALA A 88 -15.52 -9.59 -4.30
N LEU A 89 -15.66 -10.53 -3.36
CA LEU A 89 -15.66 -11.97 -3.64
C LEU A 89 -16.98 -12.46 -4.26
N GLN A 90 -18.07 -11.71 -4.09
CA GLN A 90 -19.37 -12.03 -4.69
C GLN A 90 -19.37 -11.90 -6.22
N ARG A 91 -18.33 -11.29 -6.79
CA ARG A 91 -18.10 -11.21 -8.23
C ARG A 91 -17.93 -12.58 -8.89
N TYR A 92 -17.44 -13.58 -8.16
CA TYR A 92 -17.15 -14.91 -8.70
C TYR A 92 -18.22 -15.92 -8.28
N PRO A 93 -18.68 -16.80 -9.19
CA PRO A 93 -19.66 -17.83 -8.86
C PRO A 93 -19.11 -18.78 -7.80
N LYS A 94 -19.87 -18.96 -6.70
CA LYS A 94 -19.44 -19.72 -5.52
C LYS A 94 -19.42 -21.23 -5.77
N GLN A 95 -18.36 -21.89 -5.32
CA GLN A 95 -18.49 -23.23 -4.73
C GLN A 95 -18.59 -23.03 -3.21
N ASN A 96 -19.64 -23.59 -2.60
CA ASN A 96 -19.94 -23.47 -1.17
C ASN A 96 -18.73 -23.82 -0.30
N LEU A 97 -17.98 -22.80 0.15
CA LEU A 97 -16.99 -22.97 1.20
C LEU A 97 -17.69 -22.73 2.55
N PRO A 98 -17.54 -23.64 3.52
CA PRO A 98 -18.15 -23.48 4.84
C PRO A 98 -17.54 -22.28 5.55
N HIS A 99 -18.39 -21.44 6.17
CA HIS A 99 -17.92 -20.49 7.17
C HIS A 99 -17.17 -21.25 8.27
N LEU A 100 -15.88 -20.96 8.44
CA LEU A 100 -15.12 -21.47 9.57
C LEU A 100 -15.66 -20.82 10.84
N ALA A 101 -16.38 -21.60 11.65
CA ALA A 101 -16.89 -21.13 12.94
C ALA A 101 -15.73 -20.72 13.84
N SER A 102 -15.99 -19.77 14.74
CA SER A 102 -15.03 -19.46 15.81
C SER A 102 -14.72 -20.71 16.60
N ALA A 103 -13.45 -20.92 16.91
CA ALA A 103 -13.02 -22.03 17.76
C ALA A 103 -13.73 -21.95 19.12
N SER A 104 -14.26 -23.08 19.58
CA SER A 104 -14.86 -23.22 20.89
C SER A 104 -13.79 -23.18 21.98
N SER A 105 -14.20 -23.01 23.25
CA SER A 105 -13.27 -23.14 24.38
C SER A 105 -12.62 -24.54 24.46
N GLY A 106 -13.32 -25.58 23.99
CA GLY A 106 -12.78 -26.92 23.83
C GLY A 106 -11.67 -26.96 22.78
N ASP A 107 -11.90 -26.36 21.62
CA ASP A 107 -10.91 -26.29 20.53
C ASP A 107 -9.66 -25.52 20.97
N HIS A 108 -9.82 -24.39 21.67
CA HIS A 108 -8.69 -23.64 22.22
C HIS A 108 -7.83 -24.48 23.17
N LYS A 109 -8.45 -25.31 24.01
CA LYS A 109 -7.73 -26.21 24.92
C LYS A 109 -6.95 -27.26 24.14
N THR A 110 -7.58 -27.93 23.18
CA THR A 110 -6.92 -28.91 22.30
C THR A 110 -5.73 -28.30 21.56
N LEU A 111 -5.87 -27.06 21.11
CA LEU A 111 -4.84 -26.32 20.38
C LEU A 111 -3.64 -25.95 21.27
N VAL A 112 -3.90 -25.56 22.53
CA VAL A 112 -2.86 -25.34 23.54
C VAL A 112 -2.12 -26.64 23.85
N ASP A 113 -2.85 -27.75 24.06
CA ASP A 113 -2.23 -29.05 24.34
C ASP A 113 -1.38 -29.53 23.16
N PHE A 114 -1.86 -29.36 21.91
CA PHE A 114 -1.09 -29.63 20.69
C PHE A 114 0.20 -28.79 20.60
N TRP A 115 0.15 -27.51 20.97
CA TRP A 115 1.36 -26.68 21.02
C TRP A 115 2.33 -27.14 22.10
N LEU A 116 1.86 -27.45 23.30
CA LEU A 116 2.73 -27.93 24.38
C LEU A 116 3.46 -29.22 23.99
N GLU A 117 2.76 -30.14 23.33
CA GLU A 117 3.34 -31.39 22.83
C GLU A 117 4.40 -31.13 21.75
N ASN A 118 4.08 -30.33 20.73
CA ASN A 118 5.00 -30.06 19.61
C ASN A 118 6.22 -29.23 20.01
N TYR A 119 6.03 -28.21 20.85
CA TYR A 119 7.13 -27.35 21.31
C TYR A 119 7.87 -27.93 22.53
N LYS A 120 7.43 -29.09 23.05
CA LYS A 120 8.01 -29.75 24.22
C LYS A 120 8.08 -28.82 25.45
N GLN A 121 7.02 -28.06 25.66
CA GLN A 121 6.90 -27.10 26.76
C GLN A 121 5.87 -27.59 27.78
N GLY A 122 5.96 -27.08 29.01
CA GLY A 122 5.05 -27.43 30.10
C GLY A 122 4.40 -26.19 30.73
N LEU A 123 3.09 -26.24 30.91
CA LEU A 123 2.32 -25.25 31.67
C LEU A 123 1.54 -25.96 32.78
N GLN A 124 1.39 -25.29 33.92
CA GLN A 124 0.52 -25.78 34.99
C GLN A 124 -0.94 -25.72 34.53
N ASP A 125 -1.78 -26.61 35.04
CA ASP A 125 -3.20 -26.67 34.65
C ASP A 125 -3.96 -25.36 34.94
N ALA A 126 -3.59 -24.65 36.01
CA ALA A 126 -4.14 -23.33 36.31
C ALA A 126 -3.79 -22.29 35.22
N GLN A 127 -2.57 -22.33 34.68
CA GLN A 127 -2.15 -21.45 33.59
C GLN A 127 -2.87 -21.79 32.29
N LYS A 128 -3.07 -23.07 31.98
CA LYS A 128 -3.84 -23.51 30.80
C LYS A 128 -5.29 -23.02 30.86
N GLN A 129 -5.93 -23.12 32.03
CA GLN A 129 -7.30 -22.65 32.22
C GLN A 129 -7.42 -21.12 32.10
N GLU A 130 -6.45 -20.39 32.65
CA GLU A 130 -6.42 -18.92 32.54
C GLU A 130 -6.23 -18.45 31.09
N LEU A 131 -5.35 -19.11 30.31
CA LEU A 131 -5.14 -18.80 28.88
C LEU A 131 -6.45 -18.90 28.07
N VAL A 132 -7.19 -19.99 28.24
CA VAL A 132 -8.46 -20.20 27.53
C VAL A 132 -9.54 -19.22 28.02
N LYS A 133 -9.54 -18.88 29.30
CA LYS A 133 -10.48 -17.94 29.91
C LYS A 133 -10.27 -16.51 29.40
N GLN A 134 -9.02 -16.05 29.29
CA GLN A 134 -8.71 -14.70 28.78
C GLN A 134 -9.18 -14.51 27.33
N VAL A 135 -9.00 -15.54 26.50
CA VAL A 135 -9.47 -15.51 25.10
C VAL A 135 -11.00 -15.54 25.01
N ALA A 136 -11.68 -16.27 25.90
CA ALA A 136 -13.13 -16.27 25.99
C ALA A 136 -13.71 -14.93 26.50
N ALA A 137 -13.00 -14.24 27.40
CA ALA A 137 -13.43 -12.97 27.99
C ALA A 137 -13.36 -11.78 27.02
N MET A 138 -12.51 -11.83 25.99
CA MET A 138 -12.35 -10.74 25.04
C MET A 138 -13.50 -10.54 24.06
N GLY A 139 -14.42 -11.51 23.93
CA GLY A 139 -15.56 -11.42 22.99
C GLY A 139 -15.17 -11.18 21.52
N ALA A 140 -13.90 -11.38 21.15
CA ALA A 140 -13.36 -11.00 19.86
C ALA A 140 -13.86 -11.92 18.72
N PRO A 141 -14.07 -11.41 17.50
CA PRO A 141 -14.30 -12.25 16.33
C PRO A 141 -13.13 -13.23 16.11
N ALA A 142 -13.46 -14.44 15.64
CA ALA A 142 -12.60 -15.64 15.51
C ALA A 142 -11.09 -15.43 15.19
N PRO A 143 -10.67 -14.57 14.25
CA PRO A 143 -9.25 -14.38 13.92
C PRO A 143 -8.42 -13.70 15.03
N GLY A 144 -9.00 -12.74 15.76
CA GLY A 144 -8.31 -12.04 16.85
C GLY A 144 -8.05 -12.96 18.05
N ALA A 145 -9.02 -13.82 18.34
CA ALA A 145 -8.98 -14.78 19.44
C ALA A 145 -7.81 -15.78 19.30
N ARG A 146 -7.58 -16.32 18.09
CA ARG A 146 -6.48 -17.28 17.86
C ARG A 146 -5.10 -16.60 17.94
N SER A 147 -4.95 -15.41 17.36
CA SER A 147 -3.70 -14.66 17.47
C SER A 147 -3.40 -14.29 18.92
N HIS A 148 -4.42 -13.86 19.66
CA HIS A 148 -4.27 -13.56 21.08
C HIS A 148 -3.96 -14.81 21.90
N LEU A 149 -4.62 -15.94 21.64
CA LEU A 149 -4.29 -17.22 22.28
C LEU A 149 -2.83 -17.60 22.04
N ARG A 150 -2.34 -17.41 20.80
CA ARG A 150 -0.93 -17.68 20.47
C ARG A 150 0.01 -16.74 21.21
N MET A 151 -0.33 -15.47 21.29
CA MET A 151 0.41 -14.45 22.05
C MET A 151 0.52 -14.85 23.52
N CYS A 152 -0.62 -15.11 24.17
CA CYS A 152 -0.68 -15.53 25.57
C CYS A 152 0.07 -16.84 25.83
N PHE A 153 -0.01 -17.80 24.89
CA PHE A 153 0.73 -19.05 24.96
C PHE A 153 2.25 -18.82 24.93
N ASP A 154 2.73 -18.00 23.98
CA ASP A 154 4.16 -17.67 23.86
C ASP A 154 4.63 -16.91 25.12
N GLU A 155 3.79 -16.09 25.75
CA GLU A 155 4.12 -15.43 27.02
C GLU A 155 4.24 -16.41 28.20
N ALA A 156 3.21 -17.25 28.37
CA ALA A 156 3.13 -18.18 29.49
C ALA A 156 4.28 -19.19 29.47
N THR A 157 4.63 -19.70 28.29
CA THR A 157 5.70 -20.68 28.10
C THR A 157 7.11 -20.09 28.26
N ASN A 158 7.27 -18.79 28.03
CA ASN A 158 8.53 -18.08 28.28
C ASN A 158 8.63 -17.52 29.72
N GLY A 159 7.69 -17.85 30.60
CA GLY A 159 7.69 -17.42 31.99
C GLY A 159 7.50 -15.91 32.15
N ILE A 160 6.89 -15.27 31.16
CA ILE A 160 6.62 -13.84 31.21
C ILE A 160 5.28 -13.65 31.91
N ALA A 161 5.26 -12.82 32.96
CA ALA A 161 4.04 -12.51 33.70
C ALA A 161 3.10 -11.65 32.82
N SER A 162 2.30 -12.33 31.99
CA SER A 162 1.10 -11.89 31.26
C SER A 162 1.11 -10.45 30.73
N TYR A 163 1.38 -10.29 29.44
CA TYR A 163 1.01 -9.11 28.63
C TYR A 163 -0.36 -9.26 27.95
N ALA A 164 -1.02 -10.42 28.10
CA ALA A 164 -2.42 -10.68 27.74
C ALA A 164 -3.47 -9.82 28.47
N ALA A 165 -3.05 -8.92 29.36
CA ALA A 165 -3.88 -7.91 29.99
C ALA A 165 -3.48 -6.52 29.45
N PRO A 166 -4.31 -5.85 28.64
CA PRO A 166 -3.99 -4.56 28.02
C PRO A 166 -3.61 -3.49 29.06
N GLU A 167 -4.15 -3.58 30.28
CA GLU A 167 -3.86 -2.65 31.38
C GLU A 167 -2.41 -2.74 31.90
N ARG A 168 -1.71 -3.87 31.76
CA ARG A 168 -0.36 -4.08 32.36
C ARG A 168 0.81 -3.70 31.47
N LEU A 169 0.57 -3.36 30.20
CA LEU A 169 1.60 -2.72 29.36
C LEU A 169 1.94 -1.30 29.85
N THR A 170 1.03 -0.69 30.63
CA THR A 170 1.17 0.65 31.21
C THR A 170 2.10 0.77 32.41
N GLU A 171 2.42 -0.36 33.06
CA GLU A 171 3.30 -0.37 34.24
C GLU A 171 4.79 -0.38 33.87
N ILE A 172 5.13 -0.34 32.57
CA ILE A 172 6.51 -0.39 32.11
C ILE A 172 7.15 1.00 32.17
N THR A 173 7.35 1.49 33.38
CA THR A 173 8.02 2.75 33.66
C THR A 173 9.44 2.51 34.21
N MET A 174 10.45 2.94 33.43
CA MET A 174 11.85 3.22 33.82
C MET A 174 12.62 2.14 34.63
N LYS A 175 12.91 1.00 33.99
CA LYS A 175 13.96 -0.04 34.26
C LYS A 175 13.78 -1.19 33.27
N PRO A 176 14.81 -1.70 32.56
CA PRO A 176 14.79 -2.59 31.37
C PRO A 176 13.64 -2.59 30.35
N GLY A 177 12.48 -2.04 30.67
CA GLY A 177 11.24 -2.10 29.94
C GLY A 177 10.96 -0.85 29.11
N VAL A 178 11.58 0.31 29.41
CA VAL A 178 11.55 1.47 28.49
C VAL A 178 12.14 1.09 27.14
N MET A 179 13.24 0.34 27.14
CA MET A 179 13.83 -0.16 25.90
C MET A 179 12.97 -1.22 25.22
N VAL A 180 12.28 -2.09 25.97
CA VAL A 180 11.31 -3.04 25.39
C VAL A 180 10.14 -2.32 24.74
N PHE A 181 9.60 -1.30 25.41
CA PHE A 181 8.53 -0.44 24.92
C PHE A 181 8.94 0.31 23.66
N GLU A 182 10.13 0.94 23.68
CA GLU A 182 10.69 1.68 22.54
C GLU A 182 10.99 0.77 21.35
N VAL A 183 11.61 -0.40 21.57
CA VAL A 183 11.88 -1.37 20.49
C VAL A 183 10.57 -1.85 19.87
N LEU A 184 9.58 -2.23 20.69
CA LEU A 184 8.29 -2.69 20.20
C LEU A 184 7.55 -1.59 19.45
N GLY A 185 7.54 -0.36 19.98
CA GLY A 185 6.97 0.83 19.35
C GLY A 185 7.57 1.16 17.99
N LEU A 186 8.90 1.16 17.89
CA LEU A 186 9.61 1.36 16.63
C LEU A 186 9.31 0.25 15.61
N VAL A 187 9.26 -1.01 16.04
CA VAL A 187 8.89 -2.13 15.14
C VAL A 187 7.42 -2.01 14.69
N LEU A 188 6.50 -1.62 15.58
CA LEU A 188 5.08 -1.39 15.27
C LEU A 188 4.88 -0.26 14.25
N ALA A 189 5.60 0.84 14.41
CA ALA A 189 5.59 1.97 13.49
C ALA A 189 6.21 1.58 12.13
N SER A 190 7.23 0.71 12.13
CA SER A 190 7.93 0.32 10.91
C SER A 190 7.05 -0.46 9.93
N LYS A 191 7.02 -0.04 8.66
CA LYS A 191 6.35 -0.78 7.56
C LYS A 191 7.26 -1.87 6.97
N GLY A 192 8.57 -1.63 7.05
CA GLY A 192 9.62 -2.45 6.47
C GLY A 192 10.13 -3.59 7.37
N GLY A 193 9.81 -3.55 8.66
CA GLY A 193 10.64 -4.16 9.70
C GLY A 193 11.95 -3.37 9.89
N LEU A 194 12.66 -3.62 10.99
CA LEU A 194 13.93 -2.95 11.31
C LEU A 194 15.03 -3.98 11.55
N THR A 195 16.23 -3.71 11.06
CA THR A 195 17.41 -4.53 11.43
C THR A 195 17.82 -4.24 12.88
N GLU A 196 18.52 -5.18 13.53
CA GLU A 196 19.08 -4.92 14.87
C GLU A 196 20.00 -3.68 14.86
N HIS A 197 20.81 -3.51 13.80
CA HIS A 197 21.69 -2.34 13.64
C HIS A 197 20.92 -1.02 13.56
N GLU A 198 19.81 -0.99 12.82
CA GLU A 198 18.94 0.19 12.74
C GLU A 198 18.32 0.50 14.11
N LEU A 199 17.87 -0.51 14.85
CA LEU A 199 17.35 -0.34 16.21
C LEU A 199 18.43 0.19 17.17
N HIS A 200 19.66 -0.30 17.07
CA HIS A 200 20.77 0.21 17.88
C HIS A 200 21.02 1.70 17.68
N LYS A 201 20.97 2.16 16.42
CA LYS A 201 21.11 3.58 16.08
C LYS A 201 19.93 4.42 16.52
N LEU A 202 18.71 3.94 16.30
CA LEU A 202 17.48 4.63 16.71
C LEU A 202 17.36 4.81 18.24
N LEU A 203 17.97 3.91 19.00
CA LEU A 203 18.02 3.96 20.46
C LEU A 203 19.28 4.67 21.00
N ASP A 204 20.11 5.26 20.12
CA ASP A 204 21.40 5.91 20.45
C ASP A 204 22.34 5.03 21.31
N LEU A 205 22.27 3.70 21.16
CA LEU A 205 23.04 2.78 22.00
C LEU A 205 24.56 2.86 21.73
N GLU A 206 24.98 3.33 20.56
CA GLU A 206 26.40 3.48 20.18
C GLU A 206 27.09 4.64 20.93
N LYS A 207 26.40 5.77 21.18
CA LYS A 207 26.96 6.91 21.92
C LYS A 207 27.09 6.63 23.42
N SER A 208 26.25 5.74 23.95
CA SER A 208 26.27 5.35 25.37
C SER A 208 27.50 4.50 25.78
N CYS A 209 28.39 4.17 24.83
CA CYS A 209 29.58 3.37 25.06
C CYS A 209 30.83 4.15 25.48
N GLU A 210 30.83 5.49 25.41
CA GLU A 210 32.00 6.30 25.79
C GLU A 210 32.27 6.28 27.31
N GLU A 211 31.24 5.99 28.12
CA GLU A 211 31.39 5.68 29.53
C GLU A 211 31.32 4.16 29.72
N THR A 212 32.50 3.53 29.73
CA THR A 212 32.77 2.14 30.15
C THR A 212 31.53 1.30 30.47
N HIS A 213 31.11 0.39 29.58
CA HIS A 213 30.63 -0.97 29.89
C HIS A 213 29.96 -1.62 28.66
N ALA A 214 30.22 -2.92 28.42
CA ALA A 214 29.49 -3.80 27.48
C ALA A 214 27.99 -4.04 27.85
N LEU A 215 27.45 -3.24 28.77
CA LEU A 215 26.12 -3.36 29.36
C LEU A 215 24.95 -2.94 28.42
N PRO A 216 25.08 -1.92 27.53
CA PRO A 216 23.97 -1.51 26.66
C PRO A 216 23.55 -2.61 25.67
N TYR A 217 24.51 -3.27 25.02
CA TYR A 217 24.23 -4.34 24.05
C TYR A 217 23.63 -5.57 24.73
N LEU A 218 24.18 -6.00 25.88
CA LEU A 218 23.63 -7.10 26.66
C LEU A 218 22.22 -6.80 27.18
N ARG A 219 21.95 -5.55 27.58
CA ARG A 219 20.60 -5.11 27.94
C ARG A 219 19.68 -5.20 26.73
N PHE A 220 20.10 -4.68 25.57
CA PHE A 220 19.33 -4.73 24.32
C PHE A 220 18.94 -6.17 23.97
N HIS A 221 19.91 -7.08 23.92
CA HIS A 221 19.65 -8.49 23.62
C HIS A 221 18.69 -9.14 24.65
N ARG A 222 18.83 -8.84 25.95
CA ARG A 222 17.89 -9.31 26.98
C ARG A 222 16.48 -8.70 26.83
N GLY A 223 16.38 -7.44 26.41
CA GLY A 223 15.11 -6.80 26.09
C GLY A 223 14.45 -7.42 24.86
N LEU A 224 15.24 -7.67 23.82
CA LEU A 224 14.79 -8.31 22.59
C LEU A 224 14.30 -9.76 22.83
N GLN A 225 14.99 -10.51 23.71
CA GLN A 225 14.54 -11.84 24.13
C GLN A 225 13.14 -11.82 24.76
N ARG A 226 12.79 -10.76 25.50
CA ARG A 226 11.44 -10.59 26.06
C ARG A 226 10.39 -10.29 24.98
N LEU A 227 10.81 -9.74 23.84
CA LEU A 227 9.93 -9.42 22.71
C LEU A 227 9.78 -10.55 21.69
N TRP A 228 10.61 -11.60 21.78
CA TRP A 228 10.56 -12.75 20.87
C TRP A 228 9.20 -13.47 20.76
N PRO A 229 8.32 -13.44 21.79
CA PRO A 229 6.93 -13.87 21.63
C PRO A 229 6.17 -13.13 20.52
N TYR A 230 6.46 -11.84 20.31
CA TYR A 230 5.77 -10.97 19.35
C TYR A 230 6.50 -10.86 18.01
N LEU A 231 7.82 -10.98 18.03
CA LEU A 231 8.68 -10.69 16.90
C LEU A 231 9.05 -11.95 16.11
N THR A 232 9.34 -11.75 14.84
CA THR A 232 9.96 -12.73 13.97
C THR A 232 11.06 -12.07 13.15
N SER A 233 12.04 -12.86 12.72
CA SER A 233 13.01 -12.43 11.74
C SER A 233 12.52 -12.79 10.34
N ARG A 234 12.66 -11.87 9.39
CA ARG A 234 12.36 -12.09 7.97
C ARG A 234 13.52 -11.59 7.13
N GLU A 235 13.83 -12.30 6.06
CA GLU A 235 14.75 -11.78 5.04
C GLU A 235 14.01 -10.82 4.12
N ARG A 236 14.53 -9.59 4.01
CA ARG A 236 14.00 -8.55 3.14
C ARG A 236 15.13 -7.70 2.60
N ASP A 237 15.17 -7.49 1.29
CA ASP A 237 16.21 -6.68 0.62
C ASP A 237 17.65 -7.16 0.98
N ALA A 238 17.86 -8.48 1.02
CA ALA A 238 19.12 -9.11 1.44
C ALA A 238 19.57 -8.76 2.87
N ARG A 239 18.64 -8.39 3.76
CA ARG A 239 18.88 -8.11 5.18
C ARG A 239 17.91 -8.89 6.05
N THR A 240 18.36 -9.24 7.24
CA THR A 240 17.51 -9.80 8.29
C THR A 240 16.85 -8.66 9.06
N VAL A 241 15.53 -8.56 8.96
CA VAL A 241 14.73 -7.54 9.66
C VAL A 241 13.84 -8.19 10.71
N LEU A 242 13.66 -7.49 11.82
CA LEU A 242 12.70 -7.80 12.86
C LEU A 242 11.36 -7.18 12.47
N SER A 243 10.32 -8.00 12.47
CA SER A 243 8.92 -7.59 12.26
C SER A 243 8.01 -8.32 13.25
N LEU A 244 6.74 -7.94 13.32
CA LEU A 244 5.76 -8.72 14.06
C LEU A 244 5.58 -10.10 13.43
N LYS A 245 5.30 -11.11 14.25
CA LYS A 245 4.90 -12.45 13.78
C LYS A 245 3.62 -12.39 12.95
N HIS A 246 2.67 -11.58 13.41
CA HIS A 246 1.35 -11.47 12.81
C HIS A 246 0.86 -10.01 12.84
N ASP A 247 0.21 -9.55 11.78
CA ASP A 247 -0.23 -8.16 11.65
C ASP A 247 -1.35 -7.81 12.63
N SER A 248 -2.15 -8.78 13.08
CA SER A 248 -3.15 -8.57 14.14
C SER A 248 -2.53 -8.16 15.48
N TYR A 249 -1.25 -8.46 15.73
CA TYR A 249 -0.58 -7.97 16.95
C TYR A 249 -0.47 -6.44 16.91
N LYS A 250 -0.33 -5.85 15.72
CA LYS A 250 -0.28 -4.40 15.56
C LYS A 250 -1.56 -3.74 16.04
N SER A 251 -2.72 -4.24 15.62
CA SER A 251 -4.01 -3.64 16.04
C SER A 251 -4.28 -3.83 17.53
N ILE A 252 -3.94 -5.00 18.08
CA ILE A 252 -4.09 -5.28 19.51
C ILE A 252 -3.20 -4.33 20.32
N ILE A 253 -1.92 -4.19 19.97
CA ILE A 253 -1.00 -3.34 20.73
C ILE A 253 -1.31 -1.85 20.53
N LEU A 254 -1.72 -1.43 19.33
CA LEU A 254 -2.13 -0.04 19.07
C LEU A 254 -3.47 0.36 19.68
N SER A 255 -4.32 -0.60 20.10
CA SER A 255 -5.51 -0.27 20.90
C SER A 255 -5.17 0.23 22.31
N LEU A 256 -3.90 0.12 22.72
CA LEU A 256 -3.43 0.61 24.01
C LEU A 256 -3.14 2.11 23.91
N PRO A 257 -3.69 2.93 24.83
CA PRO A 257 -3.57 4.38 24.77
C PRO A 257 -2.12 4.88 24.70
N GLU A 258 -1.20 4.22 25.38
CA GLU A 258 0.22 4.64 25.43
C GLU A 258 0.96 4.42 24.11
N PHE A 259 0.67 3.33 23.41
CA PHE A 259 1.26 3.06 22.10
C PHE A 259 0.65 3.99 21.06
N GLN A 260 -0.67 4.24 21.15
CA GLN A 260 -1.34 5.18 20.26
C GLN A 260 -0.79 6.61 20.44
N ALA A 261 -0.59 7.05 21.69
CA ALA A 261 -0.08 8.38 22.01
C ALA A 261 1.37 8.60 21.52
N ASN A 262 2.20 7.56 21.50
CA ASN A 262 3.61 7.65 21.08
C ASN A 262 3.85 7.34 19.59
N LEU A 263 2.83 6.89 18.85
CA LEU A 263 2.99 6.47 17.45
C LEU A 263 3.54 7.58 16.56
N GLN A 264 3.07 8.82 16.74
CA GLN A 264 3.54 9.97 15.97
C GLN A 264 5.03 10.27 16.23
N GLU A 265 5.47 10.14 17.49
CA GLU A 265 6.86 10.35 17.90
C GLU A 265 7.78 9.27 17.32
N TRP A 266 7.37 8.00 17.33
CA TRP A 266 8.15 6.93 16.70
C TRP A 266 8.27 7.11 15.18
N ASN A 267 7.19 7.51 14.51
CA ASN A 267 7.23 7.86 13.09
C ASN A 267 8.16 9.06 12.83
N THR A 268 8.20 10.05 13.74
CA THR A 268 9.13 11.19 13.65
C THR A 268 10.58 10.73 13.73
N ARG A 269 10.93 9.85 14.68
CA ARG A 269 12.29 9.28 14.81
C ARG A 269 12.67 8.46 13.58
N LEU A 270 11.76 7.63 13.08
CA LEU A 270 11.98 6.86 11.84
C LEU A 270 12.19 7.77 10.63
N ALA A 271 11.37 8.81 10.47
CA ALA A 271 11.51 9.79 9.40
C ALA A 271 12.90 10.44 9.43
N ARG A 272 13.33 10.97 10.58
CA ARG A 272 14.65 11.60 10.74
C ARG A 272 15.80 10.61 10.49
N PHE A 273 15.66 9.38 10.96
CA PHE A 273 16.66 8.33 10.74
C PHE A 273 16.86 7.98 9.27
N PHE A 274 15.76 7.84 8.50
CA PHE A 274 15.86 7.56 7.07
C PHE A 274 16.26 8.80 6.27
N GLU A 275 15.84 10.00 6.68
CA GLU A 275 16.21 11.26 6.05
C GLU A 275 17.74 11.48 6.05
N ALA A 276 18.40 11.18 7.18
CA ALA A 276 19.84 11.32 7.36
C ALA A 276 20.69 10.37 6.49
N GLN A 277 20.10 9.33 5.90
CA GLN A 277 20.82 8.40 5.03
C GLN A 277 20.91 8.95 3.60
N PRO A 278 21.95 8.64 2.82
CA PRO A 278 22.01 9.07 1.43
C PRO A 278 21.06 8.26 0.55
N ASN A 279 20.61 8.85 -0.57
CA ASN A 279 19.76 8.18 -1.57
C ASN A 279 20.52 7.09 -2.33
N LYS A 280 21.83 7.27 -2.50
CA LYS A 280 22.77 6.32 -3.12
C LYS A 280 23.98 6.17 -2.21
N PHE A 281 24.52 4.97 -2.08
CA PHE A 281 25.73 4.70 -1.32
C PHE A 281 26.67 3.78 -2.09
N GLU A 282 27.97 3.97 -1.92
CA GLU A 282 28.99 3.10 -2.51
C GLU A 282 29.15 1.85 -1.64
N SER A 283 29.06 0.69 -2.29
CA SER A 283 29.34 -0.60 -1.66
C SER A 283 30.82 -0.98 -1.80
N GLU A 284 31.30 -1.93 -0.99
CA GLU A 284 32.66 -2.46 -1.07
C GLU A 284 32.92 -2.99 -2.49
N GLY A 285 33.74 -2.25 -3.25
CA GLY A 285 33.96 -2.49 -4.69
C GLY A 285 33.63 -1.30 -5.60
N GLY A 286 33.19 -0.17 -5.05
CA GLY A 286 32.91 1.06 -5.82
C GLY A 286 31.60 1.01 -6.62
N VAL A 287 30.78 -0.01 -6.40
CA VAL A 287 29.45 -0.10 -7.03
C VAL A 287 28.50 0.82 -6.26
N VAL A 288 28.00 1.85 -6.95
CA VAL A 288 26.97 2.75 -6.43
C VAL A 288 25.64 2.00 -6.39
N THR A 289 25.06 1.90 -5.19
CA THR A 289 23.81 1.20 -4.93
C THR A 289 22.74 2.17 -4.44
N ILE A 290 21.49 1.98 -4.88
CA ILE A 290 20.36 2.83 -4.49
C ILE A 290 19.80 2.37 -3.15
N ASN A 291 19.53 3.31 -2.25
CA ASN A 291 18.94 3.03 -0.95
C ASN A 291 17.40 2.86 -1.05
N LEU A 292 16.97 1.68 -1.49
CA LEU A 292 15.54 1.37 -1.67
C LEU A 292 14.72 1.51 -0.38
N ARG A 293 15.30 1.20 0.80
CA ARG A 293 14.59 1.33 2.08
C ARG A 293 14.23 2.77 2.38
N LYS A 294 15.18 3.71 2.23
CA LYS A 294 14.92 5.14 2.39
C LYS A 294 13.83 5.59 1.42
N LEU A 295 14.04 5.36 0.12
CA LEU A 295 13.13 5.83 -0.92
C LEU A 295 11.71 5.30 -0.74
N ARG A 296 11.53 4.06 -0.26
CA ARG A 296 10.22 3.43 -0.10
C ARG A 296 9.44 3.87 1.14
N TYR A 297 10.13 4.13 2.24
CA TYR A 297 9.46 4.30 3.54
C TYR A 297 9.52 5.73 4.10
N LEU A 298 10.45 6.58 3.65
CA LEU A 298 10.62 7.92 4.21
C LEU A 298 9.35 8.77 4.17
N VAL A 299 8.72 8.88 2.99
CA VAL A 299 7.49 9.68 2.82
C VAL A 299 6.35 9.17 3.69
N TYR A 300 6.25 7.85 3.87
CA TYR A 300 5.25 7.25 4.75
C TYR A 300 5.45 7.71 6.20
N TYR A 301 6.67 7.59 6.74
CA TYR A 301 6.94 8.01 8.12
C TYR A 301 6.75 9.52 8.32
N GLN A 302 7.11 10.35 7.34
CA GLN A 302 6.90 11.80 7.41
C GLN A 302 5.40 12.15 7.43
N LEU A 303 4.56 11.46 6.64
CA LEU A 303 3.11 11.67 6.64
C LEU A 303 2.48 11.27 7.98
N GLU A 304 2.80 10.07 8.49
CA GLU A 304 2.30 9.58 9.77
C GLU A 304 2.79 10.41 10.97
N ALA A 305 3.95 11.06 10.83
CA ALA A 305 4.50 11.98 11.82
C ALA A 305 3.87 13.39 11.76
N GLY A 306 3.13 13.73 10.70
CA GLY A 306 2.65 15.09 10.44
C GLY A 306 3.73 16.07 9.99
N LEU A 307 4.86 15.58 9.47
CA LEU A 307 5.99 16.39 8.97
C LEU A 307 5.75 16.84 7.51
N TRP A 308 4.65 17.55 7.26
CA TRP A 308 4.19 17.87 5.90
C TRP A 308 5.20 18.68 5.07
N GLY A 309 5.94 19.60 5.70
CA GLY A 309 7.00 20.35 5.04
C GLY A 309 8.13 19.45 4.54
N ASP A 310 8.50 18.42 5.30
CA ASP A 310 9.54 17.48 4.93
C ASP A 310 9.07 16.52 3.83
N VAL A 311 7.78 16.15 3.81
CA VAL A 311 7.15 15.44 2.66
C VAL A 311 7.30 16.26 1.39
N GLY A 312 6.99 17.56 1.46
CA GLY A 312 7.13 18.48 0.34
C GLY A 312 8.57 18.57 -0.15
N LYS A 313 9.57 18.67 0.73
CA LYS A 313 10.99 18.68 0.34
C LYS A 313 11.39 17.42 -0.44
N VAL A 314 10.85 16.25 -0.04
CA VAL A 314 11.14 14.99 -0.72
C VAL A 314 10.46 14.91 -2.08
N LEU A 315 9.15 15.18 -2.13
CA LEU A 315 8.33 15.00 -3.35
C LEU A 315 8.44 16.16 -4.34
N CYS A 316 8.81 17.37 -3.90
CA CYS A 316 9.05 18.53 -4.76
C CYS A 316 10.53 18.68 -5.14
N SER A 317 11.26 17.56 -5.25
CA SER A 317 12.67 17.54 -5.66
C SER A 317 12.84 16.65 -6.89
N ILE A 318 13.30 17.23 -8.00
CA ILE A 318 13.55 16.46 -9.23
C ILE A 318 14.59 15.36 -9.02
N GLU A 319 15.64 15.61 -8.22
CA GLU A 319 16.67 14.61 -7.94
C GLU A 319 16.11 13.39 -7.20
N ASN A 320 15.22 13.62 -6.23
CA ASN A 320 14.55 12.54 -5.51
C ASN A 320 13.59 11.77 -6.43
N ILE A 321 12.78 12.48 -7.23
CA ILE A 321 11.88 11.85 -8.22
C ILE A 321 12.69 11.00 -9.20
N GLN A 322 13.81 11.53 -9.71
CA GLN A 322 14.71 10.80 -10.60
C GLN A 322 15.28 9.57 -9.91
N ALA A 323 15.80 9.69 -8.68
CA ALA A 323 16.36 8.55 -7.95
C ALA A 323 15.31 7.44 -7.71
N MET A 324 14.05 7.80 -7.45
CA MET A 324 12.96 6.84 -7.33
C MET A 324 12.58 6.21 -8.67
N CYS A 325 12.61 6.98 -9.77
CA CYS A 325 12.38 6.43 -11.11
C CYS A 325 13.49 5.48 -11.54
N GLU A 326 14.77 5.82 -11.33
CA GLU A 326 15.93 4.96 -11.57
C GLU A 326 15.88 3.66 -10.74
N ALA A 327 15.22 3.70 -9.58
CA ALA A 327 14.95 2.55 -8.73
C ALA A 327 13.78 1.67 -9.22
N GLY A 328 13.11 2.04 -10.32
CA GLY A 328 11.92 1.36 -10.82
C GLY A 328 10.67 1.57 -9.96
N MET A 329 10.63 2.63 -9.14
CA MET A 329 9.57 2.90 -8.17
C MET A 329 8.51 3.89 -8.68
N SER A 330 8.28 3.97 -10.00
CA SER A 330 7.35 4.95 -10.59
C SER A 330 5.91 4.80 -10.07
N VAL A 331 5.45 3.57 -9.87
CA VAL A 331 4.11 3.27 -9.34
C VAL A 331 4.02 3.61 -7.86
N GLU A 332 5.02 3.25 -7.06
CA GLU A 332 5.08 3.63 -5.65
C GLU A 332 5.16 5.14 -5.47
N LEU A 333 5.88 5.84 -6.34
CA LEU A 333 5.99 7.30 -6.33
C LEU A 333 4.64 7.96 -6.61
N GLN A 334 3.87 7.45 -7.59
CA GLN A 334 2.49 7.89 -7.79
C GLN A 334 1.67 7.73 -6.51
N ARG A 335 1.75 6.56 -5.85
CA ARG A 335 1.05 6.31 -4.58
C ARG A 335 1.51 7.26 -3.46
N MET A 336 2.79 7.64 -3.43
CA MET A 336 3.33 8.60 -2.47
C MET A 336 2.74 10.00 -2.71
N PHE A 337 2.69 10.46 -3.95
CA PHE A 337 2.05 11.73 -4.30
C PHE A 337 0.57 11.75 -3.92
N THR A 338 -0.18 10.69 -4.24
CA THR A 338 -1.61 10.64 -3.94
C THR A 338 -1.89 10.52 -2.44
N SER A 339 -1.05 9.80 -1.69
CA SER A 339 -1.10 9.80 -0.23
C SER A 339 -0.78 11.17 0.36
N ALA A 340 0.19 11.90 -0.21
CA ALA A 340 0.55 13.23 0.25
C ALA A 340 -0.53 14.27 -0.05
N ILE A 341 -1.14 14.24 -1.25
CA ILE A 341 -2.23 15.15 -1.63
C ILE A 341 -3.43 14.97 -0.69
N ARG A 342 -3.76 13.73 -0.31
CA ARG A 342 -4.86 13.44 0.63
C ARG A 342 -4.49 13.73 2.10
N GLY A 343 -3.21 13.63 2.46
CA GLY A 343 -2.74 13.72 3.85
C GLY A 343 -2.32 15.12 4.30
N ILE A 344 -1.85 15.98 3.38
CA ILE A 344 -1.42 17.35 3.71
C ILE A 344 -2.65 18.26 3.85
N PRO A 345 -2.82 18.98 4.97
CA PRO A 345 -3.93 19.91 5.13
C PRO A 345 -3.92 21.02 4.06
N PRO A 346 -5.07 21.43 3.50
CA PRO A 346 -5.13 22.43 2.44
C PRO A 346 -4.63 23.81 2.89
N ASP A 347 -4.83 24.15 4.17
CA ASP A 347 -4.42 25.42 4.78
C ASP A 347 -2.94 25.42 5.22
N PHE A 348 -2.22 24.30 5.01
CA PHE A 348 -0.81 24.22 5.37
C PHE A 348 0.03 25.08 4.42
N ALA A 349 0.49 26.22 4.93
CA ALA A 349 1.41 27.11 4.25
C ALA A 349 2.86 26.77 4.65
N PRO A 350 3.68 26.20 3.74
CA PRO A 350 5.11 26.01 3.97
C PRO A 350 5.89 27.33 3.79
N GLU A 351 7.17 27.33 4.15
CA GLU A 351 8.06 28.45 3.89
C GLU A 351 8.55 28.53 2.42
N GLU A 352 8.65 27.40 1.69
CA GLU A 352 9.40 27.33 0.41
C GLU A 352 8.64 26.64 -0.76
N GLY A 353 7.34 26.86 -0.91
CA GLY A 353 6.59 26.27 -2.04
C GLY A 353 6.46 24.73 -1.99
N SER A 354 7.00 24.08 -0.96
CA SER A 354 6.92 22.65 -0.66
C SER A 354 5.57 22.24 -0.04
N GLY A 355 4.49 22.94 -0.42
CA GLY A 355 3.16 22.82 0.18
C GLY A 355 2.29 21.92 -0.66
N LEU A 356 1.00 21.86 -0.35
CA LEU A 356 0.05 21.05 -1.12
C LEU A 356 0.09 21.40 -2.63
N GLU A 357 0.12 22.69 -2.98
CA GLU A 357 0.20 23.13 -4.38
C GLU A 357 1.53 22.79 -5.07
N GLY A 358 2.65 22.80 -4.31
CA GLY A 358 3.93 22.33 -4.81
C GLY A 358 3.88 20.84 -5.14
N VAL A 359 3.37 20.03 -4.20
CA VAL A 359 3.21 18.58 -4.37
C VAL A 359 2.30 18.29 -5.58
N LYS A 360 1.19 19.02 -5.73
CA LYS A 360 0.30 18.92 -6.90
C LYS A 360 1.02 19.29 -8.20
N THR A 361 1.84 20.33 -8.19
CA THR A 361 2.61 20.76 -9.38
C THR A 361 3.61 19.70 -9.81
N PHE A 362 4.38 19.15 -8.87
CA PHE A 362 5.33 18.07 -9.15
C PHE A 362 4.65 16.76 -9.53
N TYR A 363 3.49 16.46 -8.94
CA TYR A 363 2.70 15.30 -9.33
C TYR A 363 2.20 15.41 -10.78
N ARG A 364 1.70 16.58 -11.20
CA ARG A 364 1.30 16.83 -12.61
C ARG A 364 2.47 16.66 -13.57
N PHE A 365 3.63 17.22 -13.23
CA PHE A 365 4.87 17.02 -14.00
C PHE A 365 5.23 15.54 -14.12
N PHE A 366 5.20 14.81 -13.01
CA PHE A 366 5.51 13.38 -12.98
C PHE A 366 4.53 12.58 -13.84
N LEU A 367 3.22 12.83 -13.71
CA LEU A 367 2.20 12.17 -14.53
C LEU A 367 2.44 12.41 -16.02
N ARG A 368 2.69 13.65 -16.46
CA ARG A 368 3.00 13.94 -17.88
C ARG A 368 4.24 13.21 -18.36
N THR A 369 5.27 13.11 -17.51
CA THR A 369 6.50 12.39 -17.83
C THR A 369 6.25 10.89 -18.01
N VAL A 370 5.53 10.26 -17.08
CA VAL A 370 5.15 8.84 -17.18
C VAL A 370 4.30 8.59 -18.43
N GLN A 371 3.37 9.49 -18.73
CA GLN A 371 2.50 9.39 -19.91
C GLN A 371 3.29 9.51 -21.22
N ALA A 372 4.19 10.49 -21.31
CA ALA A 372 5.04 10.67 -22.49
C ALA A 372 5.94 9.46 -22.75
N LEU A 373 6.38 8.79 -21.69
CA LEU A 373 7.24 7.60 -21.75
C LEU A 373 6.46 6.29 -21.70
N SER A 374 5.13 6.33 -21.82
CA SER A 374 4.28 5.15 -21.63
C SER A 374 4.68 3.98 -22.56
N HIS A 375 4.86 4.23 -23.85
CA HIS A 375 5.28 3.20 -24.81
C HIS A 375 6.70 2.66 -24.59
N HIS A 376 7.51 3.35 -23.77
CA HIS A 376 8.88 2.99 -23.43
C HIS A 376 9.12 3.11 -21.93
N SER A 377 8.28 2.50 -21.11
CA SER A 377 8.28 2.66 -19.64
C SER A 377 9.65 2.53 -18.97
N ARG A 378 10.53 1.64 -19.46
CA ARG A 378 11.92 1.49 -18.95
C ARG A 378 12.83 2.71 -19.20
N MET A 379 12.44 3.61 -20.11
CA MET A 379 13.14 4.87 -20.34
C MET A 379 13.06 5.77 -19.12
N ILE A 380 11.98 5.73 -18.34
CA ILE A 380 11.86 6.57 -17.13
C ILE A 380 12.88 6.19 -16.05
N GLU A 381 13.35 4.93 -16.10
CA GLU A 381 14.37 4.39 -15.20
C GLU A 381 15.79 4.77 -15.65
N GLN A 382 15.96 5.40 -16.83
CA GLN A 382 17.27 5.80 -17.32
C GLN A 382 17.77 7.06 -16.62
N PRO A 383 19.07 7.14 -16.27
CA PRO A 383 19.63 8.30 -15.61
C PRO A 383 19.45 9.60 -16.39
N GLY A 384 18.92 10.63 -15.73
CA GLY A 384 18.77 11.99 -16.27
C GLY A 384 17.51 12.24 -17.08
N ILE A 385 16.70 11.22 -17.41
CA ILE A 385 15.50 11.41 -18.24
C ILE A 385 14.48 12.33 -17.58
N VAL A 386 14.31 12.22 -16.26
CA VAL A 386 13.36 13.04 -15.48
C VAL A 386 13.84 14.49 -15.45
N VAL A 387 15.14 14.74 -15.25
CA VAL A 387 15.72 16.08 -15.34
C VAL A 387 15.54 16.67 -16.75
N GLN A 388 15.82 15.90 -17.80
CA GLN A 388 15.63 16.30 -19.19
C GLN A 388 14.16 16.67 -19.50
N MET A 389 13.20 15.95 -18.92
CA MET A 389 11.78 16.26 -19.05
C MET A 389 11.41 17.51 -18.25
N GLY A 390 11.89 17.63 -17.02
CA GLY A 390 11.69 18.82 -16.17
C GLY A 390 12.23 20.09 -16.81
N ALA A 391 13.40 20.01 -17.46
CA ALA A 391 14.00 21.13 -18.18
C ALA A 391 13.19 21.58 -19.39
N ASN A 392 12.17 20.82 -19.82
CA ASN A 392 11.25 21.18 -20.89
C ASN A 392 9.82 21.43 -20.40
N GLU A 393 9.58 21.50 -19.09
CA GLU A 393 8.33 22.01 -18.54
C GLU A 393 8.12 23.50 -18.91
N PRO A 394 6.86 24.01 -18.80
CA PRO A 394 6.54 25.41 -19.03
C PRO A 394 7.40 26.35 -18.19
N LEU A 395 7.66 27.54 -18.74
CA LEU A 395 8.47 28.56 -18.09
C LEU A 395 7.91 28.93 -16.71
N HIS A 396 8.82 29.26 -15.78
CA HIS A 396 8.52 29.73 -14.42
C HIS A 396 7.94 28.67 -13.46
N THR A 397 7.75 27.43 -13.91
CA THR A 397 7.37 26.33 -13.01
C THR A 397 8.55 25.90 -12.13
N ASP A 398 8.27 25.38 -10.93
CA ASP A 398 9.32 24.89 -10.03
C ASP A 398 10.12 23.71 -10.61
N PRO A 399 9.49 22.72 -11.29
CA PRO A 399 10.25 21.66 -11.96
C PRO A 399 11.22 22.20 -13.01
N GLU A 400 10.80 23.19 -13.82
CA GLU A 400 11.66 23.78 -14.84
C GLU A 400 12.88 24.48 -14.23
N ARG A 401 12.67 25.28 -13.17
CA ARG A 401 13.75 25.96 -12.45
C ARG A 401 14.73 24.97 -11.81
N GLN A 402 14.25 23.94 -11.12
CA GLN A 402 15.11 22.93 -10.51
C GLN A 402 15.90 22.14 -11.55
N ALA A 403 15.25 21.73 -12.64
CA ALA A 403 15.94 20.97 -13.68
C ALA A 403 17.09 21.79 -14.30
N HIS A 404 16.88 23.06 -14.62
CA HIS A 404 17.94 23.90 -15.15
C HIS A 404 19.09 24.14 -14.17
N GLN A 405 18.82 24.21 -12.86
CA GLN A 405 19.90 24.28 -11.86
C GLN A 405 20.77 23.02 -11.89
N ILE A 406 20.15 21.85 -12.01
CA ILE A 406 20.86 20.56 -12.12
C ILE A 406 21.66 20.51 -13.43
N LEU A 407 21.05 20.91 -14.56
CA LEU A 407 21.73 20.95 -15.86
C LEU A 407 22.93 21.91 -15.87
N ALA A 408 22.79 23.09 -15.27
CA ALA A 408 23.88 24.05 -15.15
C ALA A 408 25.02 23.53 -14.26
N ALA A 409 24.72 22.72 -13.23
CA ALA A 409 25.70 22.09 -12.37
C ALA A 409 26.43 20.90 -13.04
N ASP A 410 25.77 20.19 -13.96
CA ASP A 410 26.34 19.04 -14.70
C ASP A 410 27.38 19.47 -15.76
N GLY A 411 27.34 20.74 -16.21
CA GLY A 411 28.29 21.29 -17.16
C GLY A 411 28.29 20.56 -18.51
N ASP A 412 29.47 20.20 -19.01
CA ASP A 412 29.65 19.47 -20.30
C ASP A 412 29.63 17.93 -20.14
N ALA A 413 29.23 17.40 -18.97
CA ALA A 413 29.28 15.96 -18.72
C ALA A 413 28.30 15.14 -19.59
N ARG A 414 27.20 15.76 -20.05
CA ARG A 414 26.14 15.13 -20.84
C ARG A 414 25.58 16.09 -21.89
N VAL A 415 24.99 15.53 -22.95
CA VAL A 415 24.28 16.30 -23.97
C VAL A 415 22.81 16.40 -23.58
N TRP A 416 22.35 17.63 -23.34
CA TRP A 416 20.97 17.93 -22.98
C TRP A 416 20.25 18.64 -24.12
N MET A 417 18.96 18.34 -24.30
CA MET A 417 18.12 18.98 -25.32
C MET A 417 17.26 20.07 -24.69
N HIS A 418 17.27 21.27 -25.26
CA HIS A 418 16.43 22.37 -24.79
C HIS A 418 15.39 22.76 -25.83
N ALA A 419 14.12 22.69 -25.43
CA ALA A 419 13.04 23.28 -26.21
C ALA A 419 13.18 24.82 -26.17
N LEU A 420 13.36 25.43 -27.33
CA LEU A 420 13.47 26.89 -27.46
C LEU A 420 12.11 27.59 -27.37
N ASN A 421 11.05 26.93 -27.84
CA ASN A 421 9.68 27.46 -27.85
C ASN A 421 8.84 26.78 -26.75
N LYS A 422 9.17 27.04 -25.49
CA LYS A 422 8.38 26.54 -24.36
C LYS A 422 7.07 27.31 -24.22
N ALA A 423 6.05 26.64 -23.71
CA ALA A 423 4.81 27.31 -23.33
C ALA A 423 5.09 28.30 -22.18
N GLY A 424 4.59 29.53 -22.30
CA GLY A 424 4.70 30.56 -21.27
C GLY A 424 3.73 30.36 -20.09
N SER A 425 2.78 29.44 -20.21
CA SER A 425 1.85 29.07 -19.15
C SER A 425 1.73 27.55 -19.04
N VAL A 426 1.36 27.08 -17.85
CA VAL A 426 1.02 25.67 -17.64
C VAL A 426 -0.20 25.33 -18.50
N SER A 427 -0.14 24.21 -19.23
CA SER A 427 -1.25 23.76 -20.06
C SER A 427 -2.54 23.68 -19.23
N PRO A 428 -3.71 24.07 -19.78
CA PRO A 428 -4.99 23.88 -19.09
C PRO A 428 -5.33 22.39 -18.89
N LEU A 429 -4.63 21.49 -19.59
CA LEU A 429 -4.69 20.05 -19.37
C LEU A 429 -4.11 19.69 -18.00
N TYR A 430 -5.00 19.32 -17.08
CA TYR A 430 -4.68 18.88 -15.72
C TYR A 430 -4.09 17.47 -15.70
N ALA A 431 -4.81 16.49 -16.25
CA ALA A 431 -4.40 15.10 -16.34
C ALA A 431 -5.07 14.42 -17.55
N THR A 432 -4.38 13.45 -18.14
CA THR A 432 -4.97 12.51 -19.09
C THR A 432 -5.28 11.21 -18.36
N LEU A 433 -6.56 10.82 -18.29
CA LEU A 433 -6.98 9.58 -17.64
C LEU A 433 -6.77 8.41 -18.61
N LEU A 434 -5.66 7.70 -18.46
CA LEU A 434 -5.29 6.56 -19.31
C LEU A 434 -5.77 5.24 -18.68
N GLY A 435 -6.59 4.49 -19.41
CA GLY A 435 -7.02 3.18 -18.92
C GLY A 435 -8.15 2.50 -19.68
N SER A 436 -8.99 3.27 -20.38
CA SER A 436 -10.00 2.68 -21.25
C SER A 436 -9.31 1.97 -22.43
N GLN A 437 -9.59 0.66 -22.58
CA GLN A 437 -9.06 -0.17 -23.68
C GLN A 437 -9.76 0.12 -25.03
N THR A 438 -10.82 0.92 -25.00
CA THR A 438 -11.66 1.24 -26.16
C THR A 438 -12.03 2.72 -26.15
N THR A 439 -12.69 3.19 -27.22
CA THR A 439 -13.21 4.57 -27.30
C THR A 439 -14.07 4.90 -26.09
N ILE A 440 -13.88 6.10 -25.54
CA ILE A 440 -14.73 6.66 -24.49
C ILE A 440 -15.87 7.42 -25.18
N ARG A 441 -17.12 7.15 -24.81
CA ARG A 441 -18.31 7.79 -25.40
C ARG A 441 -18.87 8.92 -24.55
N THR A 442 -18.81 8.75 -23.24
CA THR A 442 -19.44 9.65 -22.27
C THR A 442 -18.51 9.85 -21.09
N SER A 443 -18.64 11.03 -20.47
CA SER A 443 -17.99 11.36 -19.21
C SER A 443 -18.89 12.24 -18.38
N HIS A 444 -18.96 12.00 -17.08
CA HIS A 444 -19.74 12.80 -16.14
C HIS A 444 -18.96 13.00 -14.85
N ILE A 445 -19.04 14.19 -14.27
CA ILE A 445 -18.42 14.51 -12.97
C ILE A 445 -19.45 14.35 -11.85
N SER A 446 -19.02 13.90 -10.68
CA SER A 446 -19.88 13.89 -9.49
C SER A 446 -20.19 15.31 -9.03
N PHE A 447 -21.26 15.47 -8.27
CA PHE A 447 -21.71 16.80 -7.82
C PHE A 447 -20.70 17.48 -6.87
N ASP A 448 -20.02 16.69 -6.04
CA ASP A 448 -18.93 17.13 -5.17
C ASP A 448 -17.61 17.39 -5.93
N GLY A 449 -17.56 17.10 -7.24
CA GLY A 449 -16.36 17.24 -8.06
C GLY A 449 -15.26 16.22 -7.79
N ALA A 450 -15.47 15.29 -6.86
CA ALA A 450 -14.44 14.36 -6.41
C ALA A 450 -14.21 13.17 -7.37
N LEU A 451 -15.23 12.79 -8.13
CA LEU A 451 -15.20 11.61 -9.00
C LEU A 451 -15.57 11.97 -10.44
N ILE A 452 -14.93 11.29 -11.39
CA ILE A 452 -15.27 11.32 -12.81
C ILE A 452 -15.68 9.91 -13.21
N ALA A 453 -16.81 9.76 -13.88
CA ALA A 453 -17.23 8.49 -14.47
C ALA A 453 -17.13 8.58 -15.99
N THR A 454 -16.59 7.55 -16.64
CA THR A 454 -16.45 7.47 -18.10
C THR A 454 -17.01 6.17 -18.63
N GLY A 455 -17.88 6.21 -19.63
CA GLY A 455 -18.43 5.02 -20.30
C GLY A 455 -17.66 4.70 -21.58
N SER A 456 -17.32 3.42 -21.77
CA SER A 456 -16.52 2.94 -22.91
C SER A 456 -17.32 2.10 -23.91
N ASP A 457 -16.81 2.03 -25.14
CA ASP A 457 -17.27 1.09 -26.18
C ASP A 457 -17.21 -0.38 -25.72
N GLY A 458 -16.28 -0.71 -24.81
CA GLY A 458 -16.09 -2.04 -24.24
C GLY A 458 -17.14 -2.47 -23.21
N GLY A 459 -18.17 -1.66 -22.95
CA GLY A 459 -19.21 -1.99 -21.97
C GLY A 459 -18.80 -1.74 -20.51
N THR A 460 -17.74 -0.97 -20.30
CA THR A 460 -17.22 -0.66 -18.96
C THR A 460 -17.51 0.79 -18.60
N VAL A 461 -17.96 1.02 -17.37
CA VAL A 461 -17.97 2.37 -16.76
C VAL A 461 -16.79 2.47 -15.82
N GLN A 462 -15.81 3.30 -16.15
CA GLN A 462 -14.65 3.55 -15.30
C GLN A 462 -14.90 4.75 -14.39
N ILE A 463 -14.59 4.61 -13.10
CA ILE A 463 -14.63 5.70 -12.12
C ILE A 463 -13.21 6.12 -11.78
N TRP A 464 -13.00 7.42 -11.74
CA TRP A 464 -11.71 8.06 -11.52
C TRP A 464 -11.81 9.06 -10.37
N ASP A 465 -10.74 9.17 -9.59
CA ASP A 465 -10.56 10.26 -8.65
C ASP A 465 -10.14 11.50 -9.43
N ALA A 466 -10.93 12.57 -9.33
CA ALA A 466 -10.72 13.79 -10.10
C ALA A 466 -9.44 14.54 -9.68
N GLU A 467 -9.03 14.42 -8.42
CA GLU A 467 -7.88 15.12 -7.88
C GLU A 467 -6.59 14.36 -8.17
N THR A 468 -6.58 13.04 -8.00
CA THR A 468 -5.39 12.21 -8.19
C THR A 468 -5.24 11.65 -9.61
N GLY A 469 -6.32 11.62 -10.39
CA GLY A 469 -6.36 10.98 -11.70
C GLY A 469 -6.24 9.45 -11.64
N GLU A 470 -6.30 8.85 -10.45
CA GLU A 470 -6.27 7.40 -10.28
C GLU A 470 -7.62 6.78 -10.65
N SER A 471 -7.57 5.59 -11.24
CA SER A 471 -8.75 4.78 -11.46
C SER A 471 -9.24 4.20 -10.14
N VAL A 472 -10.43 4.59 -9.70
CA VAL A 472 -11.05 4.15 -8.44
C VAL A 472 -11.66 2.76 -8.57
N THR A 473 -12.49 2.57 -9.61
CA THR A 473 -13.12 1.28 -9.88
C THR A 473 -13.61 1.18 -11.32
N ALA A 474 -13.81 -0.05 -11.79
CA ALA A 474 -14.45 -0.35 -13.05
C ALA A 474 -15.78 -1.05 -12.78
N LEU A 475 -16.88 -0.53 -13.34
CA LEU A 475 -18.19 -1.14 -13.32
C LEU A 475 -18.38 -1.89 -14.63
N GLU A 476 -18.23 -3.20 -14.55
CA GLU A 476 -18.29 -4.11 -15.70
C GLU A 476 -19.57 -4.93 -15.63
N GLY A 477 -20.29 -5.01 -16.75
CA GLY A 477 -21.54 -5.80 -16.82
C GLY A 477 -22.50 -5.39 -17.94
N HIS A 478 -22.23 -4.31 -18.66
CA HIS A 478 -22.85 -4.10 -19.96
C HIS A 478 -22.21 -5.01 -21.01
N THR A 479 -23.03 -5.52 -21.93
CA THR A 479 -22.57 -6.40 -23.03
C THR A 479 -22.39 -5.64 -24.35
N GLY A 480 -22.73 -4.35 -24.35
CA GLY A 480 -22.57 -3.43 -25.46
C GLY A 480 -22.01 -2.09 -25.02
N GLN A 481 -21.83 -1.17 -25.96
CA GLN A 481 -21.23 0.14 -25.75
C GLN A 481 -22.01 0.93 -24.70
N VAL A 482 -21.31 1.53 -23.74
CA VAL A 482 -21.95 2.45 -22.79
C VAL A 482 -22.12 3.80 -23.47
N ASN A 483 -23.36 4.22 -23.69
CA ASN A 483 -23.68 5.45 -24.41
C ASN A 483 -23.77 6.65 -23.47
N ASP A 484 -24.29 6.46 -22.25
CA ASP A 484 -24.38 7.53 -21.26
C ASP A 484 -24.17 7.01 -19.83
N VAL A 485 -23.67 7.89 -18.95
CA VAL A 485 -23.38 7.64 -17.54
C VAL A 485 -23.72 8.89 -16.74
N LYS A 486 -24.44 8.72 -15.62
CA LYS A 486 -24.75 9.82 -14.70
C LYS A 486 -24.61 9.41 -13.25
N PHE A 487 -24.10 10.35 -12.44
CA PHE A 487 -24.22 10.25 -10.99
C PHE A 487 -25.64 10.62 -10.57
N MET A 488 -26.25 9.79 -9.73
CA MET A 488 -27.53 10.09 -9.11
C MET A 488 -27.32 11.12 -8.00
N THR A 489 -28.17 12.14 -7.95
CA THR A 489 -28.14 13.15 -6.89
C THR A 489 -29.02 12.70 -5.72
N SER A 490 -28.42 12.48 -4.55
CA SER A 490 -29.17 12.51 -3.29
C SER A 490 -29.15 13.96 -2.77
N SER A 491 -30.26 14.46 -2.25
CA SER A 491 -30.34 15.79 -1.62
C SER A 491 -29.60 15.87 -0.27
N SER A 492 -28.99 14.78 0.18
CA SER A 492 -28.13 14.72 1.36
C SER A 492 -26.81 14.02 1.03
N ASP A 493 -25.71 14.55 1.59
CA ASP A 493 -24.35 13.97 1.52
C ASP A 493 -24.25 12.56 2.17
N ALA A 494 -25.32 12.13 2.86
CA ALA A 494 -25.41 10.84 3.55
C ALA A 494 -26.11 9.74 2.72
N GLY A 495 -26.58 10.03 1.50
CA GLY A 495 -27.21 9.05 0.63
C GLY A 495 -26.20 8.15 -0.11
N PRO A 496 -26.62 6.97 -0.61
CA PRO A 496 -25.76 6.10 -1.40
C PRO A 496 -25.31 6.81 -2.70
N LYS A 497 -24.01 6.75 -3.00
CA LYS A 497 -23.44 7.26 -4.25
C LYS A 497 -23.77 6.28 -5.38
N LEU A 498 -24.93 6.49 -6.01
CA LEU A 498 -25.41 5.65 -7.10
C LEU A 498 -25.01 6.22 -8.46
N ILE A 499 -24.71 5.32 -9.40
CA ILE A 499 -24.41 5.66 -10.80
C ILE A 499 -25.43 4.96 -11.68
N VAL A 500 -25.92 5.66 -12.70
CA VAL A 500 -26.79 5.08 -13.73
C VAL A 500 -26.02 5.06 -15.05
N SER A 501 -26.08 3.95 -15.77
CA SER A 501 -25.51 3.83 -17.12
C SER A 501 -26.51 3.27 -18.10
N CYS A 502 -26.42 3.72 -19.35
CA CYS A 502 -27.24 3.29 -20.48
C CYS A 502 -26.35 2.70 -21.57
N SER A 503 -26.78 1.59 -22.19
CA SER A 503 -25.95 0.86 -23.15
C SER A 503 -26.70 0.48 -24.44
N SER A 504 -25.91 0.20 -25.47
CA SER A 504 -26.37 -0.40 -26.72
C SER A 504 -26.87 -1.85 -26.54
N ASP A 505 -26.70 -2.45 -25.36
CA ASP A 505 -27.28 -3.77 -25.04
C ASP A 505 -28.79 -3.74 -24.73
N GLY A 506 -29.43 -2.56 -24.86
CA GLY A 506 -30.86 -2.38 -24.61
C GLY A 506 -31.20 -2.30 -23.11
N THR A 507 -30.20 -2.19 -22.23
CA THR A 507 -30.39 -2.10 -20.78
C THR A 507 -29.90 -0.78 -20.21
N ALA A 508 -30.54 -0.39 -19.11
CA ALA A 508 -30.02 0.62 -18.20
C ALA A 508 -29.68 -0.03 -16.86
N LYS A 509 -28.52 0.29 -16.28
CA LYS A 509 -28.05 -0.31 -15.03
C LYS A 509 -27.85 0.75 -13.96
N VAL A 510 -28.16 0.38 -12.72
CA VAL A 510 -27.88 1.20 -11.52
C VAL A 510 -26.80 0.50 -10.72
N TRP A 511 -25.76 1.24 -10.39
CA TRP A 511 -24.57 0.75 -9.73
C TRP A 511 -24.40 1.42 -8.37
N ASP A 512 -23.92 0.63 -7.41
CA ASP A 512 -23.37 1.12 -6.15
C ASP A 512 -21.89 1.44 -6.36
N GLU A 513 -21.50 2.72 -6.35
CA GLU A 513 -20.10 3.14 -6.54
C GLU A 513 -19.13 2.48 -5.54
N PRO A 514 -19.37 2.53 -4.20
CA PRO A 514 -18.40 2.02 -3.23
C PRO A 514 -18.15 0.52 -3.36
N ASN A 515 -19.15 -0.26 -3.77
CA ASN A 515 -19.07 -1.71 -3.89
C ASN A 515 -18.88 -2.21 -5.32
N ALA A 516 -18.87 -1.31 -6.32
CA ALA A 516 -18.80 -1.64 -7.74
C ALA A 516 -19.84 -2.68 -8.20
N HIS A 517 -21.02 -2.69 -7.56
CA HIS A 517 -22.04 -3.72 -7.77
C HIS A 517 -23.23 -3.18 -8.57
N CYS A 518 -23.73 -3.98 -9.52
CA CYS A 518 -24.96 -3.66 -10.25
C CYS A 518 -26.17 -4.00 -9.36
N ILE A 519 -26.82 -2.98 -8.81
CA ILE A 519 -28.00 -3.14 -7.95
C ILE A 519 -29.23 -3.51 -8.79
N MET A 520 -29.43 -2.82 -9.91
CA MET A 520 -30.61 -3.01 -10.76
C MET A 520 -30.23 -3.01 -12.24
N THR A 521 -30.88 -3.88 -13.01
CA THR A 521 -30.84 -3.86 -14.48
C THR A 521 -32.26 -3.67 -15.00
N TYR A 522 -32.50 -2.56 -15.69
CA TYR A 522 -33.76 -2.27 -16.36
C TYR A 522 -33.69 -2.78 -17.79
N THR A 523 -34.59 -3.71 -18.11
CA THR A 523 -34.78 -4.29 -19.43
C THR A 523 -36.15 -3.89 -19.96
N GLY A 524 -36.26 -3.56 -21.26
CA GLY A 524 -37.54 -3.19 -21.87
C GLY A 524 -37.39 -2.39 -23.16
N HIS A 525 -36.23 -1.78 -23.37
CA HIS A 525 -35.89 -1.17 -24.64
C HIS A 525 -35.52 -2.25 -25.67
N SER A 526 -36.06 -2.13 -26.88
CA SER A 526 -35.82 -3.04 -28.00
C SER A 526 -34.62 -2.66 -28.87
N ALA A 527 -33.96 -1.54 -28.54
CA ALA A 527 -32.82 -0.97 -29.26
C ALA A 527 -31.90 -0.22 -28.27
N ASN A 528 -30.85 0.42 -28.80
CA ASN A 528 -29.85 1.15 -28.01
C ASN A 528 -30.50 2.17 -27.07
N VAL A 529 -30.08 2.16 -25.80
CA VAL A 529 -30.42 3.20 -24.83
C VAL A 529 -29.33 4.26 -24.90
N LEU A 530 -29.73 5.50 -25.21
CA LEU A 530 -28.84 6.64 -25.44
C LEU A 530 -28.90 7.65 -24.30
#